data_AF-A0A0F9HSA4-F1
#
_entry.id   AF-A0A0F9HSA4-F1
#
_cell.length_a   1.000
_cell.length_b   1.000
_cell.length_c   1.000
_cell.angle_alpha   90.00
_cell.angle_beta   90.00
_cell.angle_gamma   90.00
#
_symmetry.space_group_name_H-M   'P 1'
#
loop_
_entity.id
_entity.type
_entity.pdbx_description
1 polymer ?
#
loop_
_entity_poly.entity_id
_entity_poly.type
_entity_poly.pdbx_seq_one_letter_code
_entity_poly.pdbx_strand_id
1 'polypeptide(L)'
;MSIQAADLKFFKSATVSDAVNNGGRMSTNEVVSGVKNNLFPNVSNTERLAGLTRFRKKYLKNEESTGLALNETRVWIGRRTPAQDYIQIKEGTNTDVQSDASAYTAWSGAGTLNENITGGVTNSFDALFDTTSGIQNGDYIHLDDGSNEEFVTLDDPGGVSWAGNVATLTIAAAGTVINSYPITTTIVASTLDLAIVNATTDAWVETGSGTYDETTYPVVVYNAGTVEDSWTLTFTSSTAFSVSGTSTGSVGAGTVSADFQPANGSSYHFKIDTLGWGGSWTIGNTVTFDTHHSAKALWIKEVVPAASDSYTNNNPRIDVYGESGDSVSSSSSCSSSSSSSSLSSSSESSSSSSVSSSSTSS
;
A
#
# COMPACT_ATOMS: atom_id res chain seq x y z
N MET A 1 2.32 -0.03 24.98
CA MET A 1 1.87 -1.14 24.11
C MET A 1 2.45 -0.90 22.73
N SER A 2 2.84 -1.93 21.99
CA SER A 2 3.50 -1.77 20.69
C SER A 2 2.63 -2.32 19.57
N ILE A 3 2.68 -1.68 18.40
CA ILE A 3 2.11 -2.22 17.17
C ILE A 3 2.89 -3.49 16.80
N GLN A 4 2.19 -4.60 16.54
CA GLN A 4 2.80 -5.85 16.13
C GLN A 4 2.79 -5.97 14.60
N ALA A 5 3.69 -6.80 14.07
CA ALA A 5 3.72 -7.06 12.62
C ALA A 5 2.41 -7.65 12.09
N ALA A 6 1.65 -8.37 12.93
CA ALA A 6 0.34 -8.91 12.58
C ALA A 6 -0.77 -7.86 12.50
N ASP A 7 -0.56 -6.67 13.09
CA ASP A 7 -1.49 -5.56 13.03
C ASP A 7 -1.39 -4.80 11.70
N LEU A 8 -0.25 -4.91 10.99
CA LEU A 8 -0.05 -4.26 9.69
C LEU A 8 -0.41 -5.21 8.55
N LYS A 9 -1.51 -4.91 7.86
CA LYS A 9 -2.04 -5.76 6.78
C LYS A 9 -2.16 -5.01 5.48
N PHE A 10 -2.15 -5.76 4.38
CA PHE A 10 -2.49 -5.23 3.07
C PHE A 10 -3.90 -5.66 2.66
N PHE A 11 -4.70 -4.74 2.13
CA PHE A 11 -6.02 -5.04 1.59
C PHE A 11 -6.10 -4.71 0.09
N LYS A 12 -6.93 -5.45 -0.64
CA LYS A 12 -7.20 -5.18 -2.05
C LYS A 12 -8.07 -3.94 -2.19
N SER A 13 -7.93 -3.25 -3.31
CA SER A 13 -8.92 -2.27 -3.77
C SER A 13 -10.23 -2.94 -4.18
N ALA A 14 -11.29 -2.15 -4.32
CA ALA A 14 -12.64 -2.59 -4.65
C ALA A 14 -12.68 -3.33 -6.00
N THR A 15 -11.91 -2.86 -6.98
CA THR A 15 -11.79 -3.50 -8.28
C THR A 15 -10.34 -3.90 -8.52
N VAL A 16 -10.08 -5.19 -8.69
CA VAL A 16 -8.77 -5.71 -9.14
C VAL A 16 -8.93 -6.25 -10.55
N SER A 17 -8.46 -5.51 -11.55
CA SER A 17 -8.58 -5.89 -12.96
C SER A 17 -7.47 -5.27 -13.82
N ASP A 18 -7.43 -5.62 -15.10
CA ASP A 18 -6.56 -4.97 -16.09
C ASP A 18 -7.28 -3.85 -16.87
N ALA A 19 -8.51 -3.49 -16.47
CA ALA A 19 -9.30 -2.42 -17.07
C ALA A 19 -9.02 -1.05 -16.43
N VAL A 20 -9.42 0.02 -17.11
CA VAL A 20 -9.18 1.41 -16.68
C VAL A 20 -9.82 1.78 -15.33
N ASN A 21 -10.82 1.02 -14.88
CA ASN A 21 -11.53 1.19 -13.61
C ASN A 21 -10.95 0.35 -12.45
N ASN A 22 -9.84 -0.38 -12.68
CA ASN A 22 -9.06 -1.01 -11.61
C ASN A 22 -8.72 0.01 -10.52
N GLY A 23 -8.66 -0.40 -9.26
CA GLY A 23 -8.51 0.49 -8.12
C GLY A 23 -9.81 0.81 -7.41
N GLY A 24 -9.98 2.07 -7.01
CA GLY A 24 -11.07 2.53 -6.14
C GLY A 24 -10.81 2.26 -4.66
N ARG A 25 -11.88 2.34 -3.86
CA ARG A 25 -11.87 2.23 -2.39
C ARG A 25 -11.27 0.92 -1.88
N MET A 26 -10.81 0.91 -0.63
CA MET A 26 -10.35 -0.31 0.04
C MET A 26 -11.49 -1.33 0.18
N SER A 27 -11.21 -2.59 -0.11
CA SER A 27 -12.12 -3.72 0.15
C SER A 27 -11.77 -4.40 1.48
N THR A 28 -12.59 -5.35 1.92
CA THR A 28 -12.31 -6.21 3.08
C THR A 28 -11.43 -7.41 2.74
N ASN A 29 -11.01 -7.57 1.49
CA ASN A 29 -10.20 -8.71 1.05
C ASN A 29 -8.72 -8.47 1.32
N GLU A 30 -8.13 -9.27 2.20
CA GLU A 30 -6.70 -9.19 2.52
C GLU A 30 -5.81 -9.67 1.35
N VAL A 31 -4.70 -9.00 1.13
CA VAL A 31 -3.57 -9.44 0.31
C VAL A 31 -2.59 -10.22 1.19
N VAL A 32 -2.99 -11.46 1.54
CA VAL A 32 -2.15 -12.42 2.26
C VAL A 32 -0.78 -12.61 1.57
N SER A 33 0.29 -12.53 2.36
CA SER A 33 1.66 -12.72 1.88
C SER A 33 1.94 -14.15 1.41
N GLY A 34 2.78 -14.29 0.38
CA GLY A 34 3.27 -15.59 -0.10
C GLY A 34 2.25 -16.40 -0.90
N VAL A 35 1.03 -15.88 -1.05
CA VAL A 35 -0.01 -16.50 -1.85
C VAL A 35 0.17 -16.08 -3.31
N LYS A 36 0.40 -17.07 -4.18
CA LYS A 36 0.50 -16.87 -5.64
C LYS A 36 -0.79 -16.29 -6.18
N ASN A 37 -0.67 -15.44 -7.20
CA ASN A 37 -1.79 -14.84 -7.90
C ASN A 37 -2.77 -14.04 -7.02
N ASN A 38 -2.35 -13.65 -5.82
CA ASN A 38 -3.25 -12.99 -4.88
C ASN A 38 -3.60 -11.56 -5.32
N LEU A 39 -2.61 -10.83 -5.85
CA LEU A 39 -2.79 -9.48 -6.39
C LEU A 39 -2.48 -9.40 -7.89
N PHE A 40 -1.35 -9.97 -8.30
CA PHE A 40 -0.92 -10.03 -9.71
C PHE A 40 -1.17 -11.41 -10.30
N PRO A 41 -1.84 -11.54 -11.45
CA PRO A 41 -1.95 -12.82 -12.14
C PRO A 41 -0.60 -13.23 -12.75
N ASN A 42 -0.52 -14.48 -13.21
CA ASN A 42 0.63 -14.92 -13.99
C ASN A 42 0.74 -14.14 -15.30
N VAL A 43 1.97 -13.76 -15.68
CA VAL A 43 2.26 -13.20 -17.01
C VAL A 43 2.34 -14.33 -18.04
N SER A 44 1.46 -14.29 -19.04
CA SER A 44 1.41 -15.26 -20.12
C SER A 44 2.58 -15.11 -21.10
N ASN A 45 2.83 -16.14 -21.93
CA ASN A 45 3.85 -16.06 -22.98
C ASN A 45 3.56 -14.93 -23.98
N THR A 46 2.28 -14.77 -24.34
CA THR A 46 1.84 -13.71 -25.27
C THR A 46 2.14 -12.32 -24.70
N GLU A 47 1.85 -12.09 -23.41
CA GLU A 47 2.13 -10.82 -22.75
C GLU A 47 3.64 -10.55 -22.65
N ARG A 48 4.48 -11.57 -22.38
CA ARG A 48 5.94 -11.39 -22.37
C ARG A 48 6.49 -11.06 -23.76
N LEU A 49 5.98 -11.69 -24.80
CA LEU A 49 6.40 -11.41 -26.17
C LEU A 49 6.00 -10.00 -26.61
N ALA A 50 4.81 -9.54 -26.26
CA ALA A 50 4.32 -8.20 -26.61
C ALA A 50 4.87 -7.09 -25.70
N GLY A 51 5.23 -7.43 -24.47
CA GLY A 51 5.41 -6.47 -23.38
C GLY A 51 4.07 -6.14 -22.70
N LEU A 52 4.13 -5.78 -21.43
CA LEU A 52 2.97 -5.51 -20.59
C LEU A 52 3.27 -4.43 -19.57
N THR A 53 2.33 -3.51 -19.38
CA THR A 53 2.27 -2.66 -18.19
C THR A 53 0.97 -2.94 -17.47
N ARG A 54 1.05 -3.28 -16.19
CA ARG A 54 -0.11 -3.63 -15.36
C ARG A 54 -0.09 -2.86 -14.06
N PHE A 55 -1.26 -2.40 -13.62
CA PHE A 55 -1.42 -1.68 -12.37
C PHE A 55 -2.18 -2.52 -11.35
N ARG A 56 -1.81 -2.43 -10.09
CA ARG A 56 -2.58 -2.95 -8.96
C ARG A 56 -2.58 -1.95 -7.83
N LYS A 57 -3.74 -1.76 -7.22
CA LYS A 57 -3.89 -0.94 -6.03
C LYS A 57 -4.15 -1.82 -4.82
N LYS A 58 -3.37 -1.60 -3.77
CA LYS A 58 -3.55 -2.19 -2.44
C LYS A 58 -3.52 -1.09 -1.38
N TYR A 59 -3.91 -1.44 -0.16
CA TYR A 59 -3.96 -0.53 0.97
C TYR A 59 -3.11 -1.08 2.10
N LEU A 60 -2.12 -0.33 2.59
CA LEU A 60 -1.49 -0.61 3.88
C LEU A 60 -2.44 -0.15 4.97
N LYS A 61 -2.90 -1.05 5.84
CA LYS A 61 -3.81 -0.75 6.94
C LYS A 61 -3.17 -1.13 8.28
N ASN A 62 -3.30 -0.24 9.25
CA ASN A 62 -3.04 -0.53 10.65
C ASN A 62 -4.35 -1.02 11.29
N GLU A 63 -4.36 -2.26 11.77
CA GLU A 63 -5.49 -2.91 12.44
C GLU A 63 -5.31 -3.03 13.96
N GLU A 64 -4.34 -2.33 14.53
CA GLU A 64 -4.08 -2.35 15.97
C GLU A 64 -5.34 -1.93 16.75
N SER A 65 -5.68 -2.66 17.80
CA SER A 65 -7.01 -2.57 18.43
C SER A 65 -7.16 -1.50 19.50
N THR A 66 -6.06 -0.93 20.01
CA THR A 66 -6.05 0.08 21.07
C THR A 66 -5.97 1.53 20.55
N GLY A 67 -5.83 1.72 19.24
CA GLY A 67 -5.82 3.04 18.60
C GLY A 67 -4.44 3.67 18.49
N LEU A 68 -3.37 2.86 18.52
CA LEU A 68 -2.01 3.35 18.33
C LEU A 68 -1.78 3.77 16.87
N ALA A 69 -1.19 4.96 16.69
CA ALA A 69 -0.79 5.45 15.39
C ALA A 69 0.54 4.83 14.95
N LEU A 70 0.65 4.44 13.67
CA LEU A 70 1.92 4.12 13.03
C LEU A 70 2.50 5.41 12.45
N ASN A 71 3.59 5.89 13.03
CA ASN A 71 4.24 7.15 12.65
C ASN A 71 5.41 6.91 11.70
N GLU A 72 5.82 7.95 10.98
CA GLU A 72 6.94 7.92 10.04
C GLU A 72 6.87 6.73 9.08
N THR A 73 5.66 6.45 8.60
CA THR A 73 5.39 5.24 7.83
C THR A 73 6.03 5.35 6.47
N ARG A 74 6.93 4.43 6.15
CA ARG A 74 7.63 4.39 4.86
C ARG A 74 7.44 3.06 4.18
N VAL A 75 7.38 3.10 2.85
CA VAL A 75 7.21 1.91 2.02
C VAL A 75 8.16 1.94 0.85
N TRP A 76 8.82 0.80 0.58
CA TRP A 76 9.77 0.69 -0.52
C TRP A 76 9.78 -0.73 -1.11
N ILE A 77 10.48 -0.89 -2.24
CA ILE A 77 10.68 -2.19 -2.87
C ILE A 77 11.95 -2.82 -2.28
N GLY A 78 11.81 -3.60 -1.21
CA GLY A 78 12.96 -4.24 -0.55
C GLY A 78 13.41 -5.55 -1.21
N ARG A 79 12.67 -6.06 -2.20
CA ARG A 79 13.18 -7.11 -3.11
C ARG A 79 12.72 -6.84 -4.53
N ARG A 80 13.68 -6.72 -5.44
CA ARG A 80 13.40 -6.58 -6.87
C ARG A 80 12.94 -7.90 -7.49
N THR A 81 12.34 -7.76 -8.66
CA THR A 81 12.16 -8.85 -9.62
C THR A 81 13.55 -9.33 -10.06
N PRO A 82 13.87 -10.63 -9.96
CA PRO A 82 15.15 -11.18 -10.44
C PRO A 82 15.19 -11.36 -11.97
N ALA A 83 14.11 -11.03 -12.67
CA ALA A 83 13.99 -11.19 -14.12
C ALA A 83 14.09 -9.82 -14.83
N GLN A 84 13.65 -9.75 -16.08
CA GLN A 84 13.74 -8.53 -16.90
C GLN A 84 12.58 -7.55 -16.68
N ASP A 85 11.53 -7.98 -15.98
CA ASP A 85 10.45 -7.12 -15.53
C ASP A 85 10.86 -6.32 -14.30
N TYR A 86 10.07 -5.31 -13.95
CA TYR A 86 10.27 -4.52 -12.74
C TYR A 86 8.94 -4.01 -12.20
N ILE A 87 8.96 -3.59 -10.93
CA ILE A 87 7.85 -2.90 -10.31
C ILE A 87 8.24 -1.48 -9.89
N GLN A 88 7.28 -0.58 -9.92
CA GLN A 88 7.38 0.72 -9.25
C GLN A 88 6.16 0.94 -8.37
N ILE A 89 6.30 1.76 -7.34
CA ILE A 89 5.25 2.10 -6.39
C ILE A 89 4.96 3.60 -6.38
N LYS A 90 3.71 3.97 -6.06
CA LYS A 90 3.29 5.36 -5.87
C LYS A 90 2.15 5.41 -4.86
N GLU A 91 2.11 6.47 -4.05
CA GLU A 91 0.93 6.73 -3.22
C GLU A 91 -0.29 7.02 -4.10
N GLY A 92 -1.44 6.47 -3.73
CA GLY A 92 -2.73 6.76 -4.35
C GLY A 92 -3.67 7.51 -3.42
N THR A 93 -4.85 7.82 -3.92
CA THR A 93 -5.95 8.37 -3.11
C THR A 93 -6.96 7.28 -2.74
N ASN A 94 -7.96 7.61 -1.93
CA ASN A 94 -8.98 6.63 -1.55
C ASN A 94 -9.91 6.20 -2.68
N THR A 95 -10.04 6.99 -3.74
CA THR A 95 -11.05 6.76 -4.78
C THR A 95 -10.47 6.65 -6.18
N ASP A 96 -9.19 7.01 -6.38
CA ASP A 96 -8.55 6.92 -7.69
C ASP A 96 -8.63 5.51 -8.30
N VAL A 97 -8.72 5.52 -9.62
CA VAL A 97 -8.68 4.32 -10.46
C VAL A 97 -7.50 4.38 -11.42
N GLN A 98 -7.27 3.31 -12.15
CA GLN A 98 -6.11 3.17 -13.03
C GLN A 98 -6.04 4.27 -14.10
N SER A 99 -7.16 4.81 -14.57
CA SER A 99 -7.14 5.97 -15.48
C SER A 99 -6.48 7.20 -14.86
N ASP A 100 -6.65 7.42 -13.56
CA ASP A 100 -6.03 8.53 -12.84
C ASP A 100 -4.56 8.23 -12.57
N ALA A 101 -4.27 7.03 -12.06
CA ALA A 101 -2.91 6.58 -11.75
C ALA A 101 -1.99 6.54 -12.99
N SER A 102 -2.56 6.34 -14.19
CA SER A 102 -1.80 6.38 -15.45
C SER A 102 -1.18 7.75 -15.74
N ALA A 103 -1.71 8.83 -15.15
CA ALA A 103 -1.15 10.18 -15.25
C ALA A 103 -0.09 10.48 -14.19
N TYR A 104 0.13 9.59 -13.22
CA TYR A 104 1.08 9.82 -12.13
C TYR A 104 2.51 9.82 -12.64
N THR A 105 3.31 10.75 -12.11
CA THR A 105 4.75 10.88 -12.35
C THR A 105 5.53 10.58 -11.06
N ALA A 106 6.87 10.56 -11.15
CA ALA A 106 7.73 10.33 -9.99
C ALA A 106 7.38 9.03 -9.24
N TRP A 107 7.34 7.92 -9.97
CA TRP A 107 7.15 6.60 -9.37
C TRP A 107 8.43 6.17 -8.67
N SER A 108 8.33 5.61 -7.47
CA SER A 108 9.46 5.06 -6.73
C SER A 108 9.80 3.66 -7.23
N GLY A 109 11.07 3.42 -7.50
CA GLY A 109 11.61 2.16 -7.99
C GLY A 109 12.76 1.66 -7.12
N ALA A 110 13.36 0.56 -7.55
CA ALA A 110 14.56 0.02 -6.94
C ALA A 110 15.60 -0.37 -8.00
N GLY A 111 16.84 -0.48 -7.55
CA GLY A 111 18.01 -0.83 -8.34
C GLY A 111 19.02 -1.60 -7.49
N THR A 112 20.22 -1.76 -8.03
CA THR A 112 21.40 -2.33 -7.36
C THR A 112 22.54 -1.34 -7.49
N LEU A 113 23.51 -1.40 -6.59
CA LEU A 113 24.71 -0.58 -6.76
C LEU A 113 25.45 -0.93 -8.06
N ASN A 114 26.01 0.11 -8.70
CA ASN A 114 26.87 -0.01 -9.87
C ASN A 114 28.36 0.19 -9.50
N GLU A 115 28.64 0.58 -8.26
CA GLU A 115 29.96 0.62 -7.64
C GLU A 115 29.90 0.35 -6.13
N ASN A 116 31.02 -0.05 -5.52
CA ASN A 116 31.05 -0.30 -4.08
C ASN A 116 31.01 1.03 -3.31
N ILE A 117 30.22 1.09 -2.26
CA ILE A 117 30.24 2.20 -1.31
C ILE A 117 31.27 1.93 -0.22
N THR A 118 32.11 2.92 0.07
CA THR A 118 32.99 2.90 1.24
C THR A 118 32.36 3.74 2.34
N GLY A 119 32.00 3.08 3.44
CA GLY A 119 31.31 3.70 4.57
C GLY A 119 32.09 4.87 5.18
N GLY A 120 31.35 5.90 5.59
CA GLY A 120 31.85 7.14 6.21
C GLY A 120 32.55 8.10 5.25
N VAL A 121 32.71 7.75 3.96
CA VAL A 121 33.45 8.54 2.97
C VAL A 121 32.58 8.91 1.78
N THR A 122 31.78 7.97 1.28
CA THR A 122 30.98 8.17 0.07
C THR A 122 29.81 9.11 0.32
N ASN A 123 29.76 10.21 -0.43
CA ASN A 123 28.64 11.14 -0.52
C ASN A 123 27.98 11.17 -1.92
N SER A 124 28.54 10.43 -2.88
CA SER A 124 27.96 10.22 -4.21
C SER A 124 28.34 8.85 -4.74
N PHE A 125 27.39 8.14 -5.35
CA PHE A 125 27.63 6.81 -5.92
C PHE A 125 26.67 6.48 -7.07
N ASP A 126 27.10 5.59 -7.95
CA ASP A 126 26.28 5.08 -9.04
C ASP A 126 25.44 3.85 -8.63
N ALA A 127 24.18 3.86 -9.03
CA ALA A 127 23.25 2.73 -8.92
C ALA A 127 22.59 2.41 -10.26
N LEU A 128 22.48 1.13 -10.59
CA LEU A 128 21.80 0.62 -11.77
C LEU A 128 20.34 0.31 -11.43
N PHE A 129 19.42 1.05 -12.04
CA PHE A 129 17.98 0.84 -11.90
C PHE A 129 17.40 0.07 -13.09
N ASP A 130 16.26 -0.57 -12.87
CA ASP A 130 15.55 -1.30 -13.93
C ASP A 130 14.82 -0.33 -14.91
N THR A 131 14.80 0.97 -14.59
CA THR A 131 14.11 2.03 -15.35
C THR A 131 14.91 3.33 -15.26
N THR A 132 14.76 4.23 -16.24
CA THR A 132 15.37 5.59 -16.25
C THR A 132 14.63 6.60 -15.35
N SER A 133 13.76 6.08 -14.49
CA SER A 133 12.92 6.77 -13.53
C SER A 133 12.71 5.83 -12.34
N GLY A 134 12.44 6.33 -11.14
CA GLY A 134 12.43 5.44 -9.97
C GLY A 134 13.01 6.08 -8.73
N ILE A 135 13.76 7.16 -8.93
CA ILE A 135 14.36 7.94 -7.87
C ILE A 135 14.38 9.41 -8.32
N GLN A 136 14.13 10.31 -7.38
CA GLN A 136 14.02 11.75 -7.59
C GLN A 136 14.98 12.50 -6.65
N ASN A 137 15.27 13.75 -6.99
CA ASN A 137 16.00 14.65 -6.09
C ASN A 137 15.20 14.80 -4.79
N GLY A 138 15.90 14.85 -3.65
CA GLY A 138 15.26 14.91 -2.34
C GLY A 138 14.66 13.61 -1.82
N ASP A 139 14.66 12.53 -2.62
CA ASP A 139 14.12 11.26 -2.16
C ASP A 139 14.88 10.75 -0.93
N TYR A 140 14.12 10.18 -0.01
CA TYR A 140 14.68 9.36 1.04
C TYR A 140 14.86 7.94 0.51
N ILE A 141 16.07 7.42 0.54
CA ILE A 141 16.43 6.15 -0.07
C ILE A 141 16.83 5.14 0.99
N HIS A 142 16.62 3.87 0.64
CA HIS A 142 16.96 2.71 1.44
C HIS A 142 18.11 1.95 0.79
N LEU A 143 19.12 1.60 1.59
CA LEU A 143 20.26 0.76 1.24
C LEU A 143 20.24 -0.48 2.10
N ASP A 144 20.27 -1.67 1.48
CA ASP A 144 20.23 -2.94 2.19
C ASP A 144 21.05 -4.00 1.44
N ASP A 145 22.02 -4.61 2.12
CA ASP A 145 22.83 -5.74 1.61
C ASP A 145 22.50 -7.09 2.24
N GLY A 146 21.45 -7.14 3.08
CA GLY A 146 21.03 -8.27 3.89
C GLY A 146 21.73 -8.37 5.25
N SER A 147 22.76 -7.58 5.50
CA SER A 147 23.52 -7.52 6.76
C SER A 147 23.47 -6.13 7.40
N ASN A 148 23.59 -5.09 6.58
CA ASN A 148 23.51 -3.69 6.93
C ASN A 148 22.28 -3.07 6.26
N GLU A 149 21.64 -2.17 6.98
CA GLU A 149 20.50 -1.39 6.52
C GLU A 149 20.73 0.07 6.90
N GLU A 150 20.52 0.97 5.95
CA GLU A 150 20.66 2.41 6.17
C GLU A 150 19.67 3.19 5.31
N PHE A 151 19.20 4.31 5.84
CA PHE A 151 18.40 5.25 5.08
C PHE A 151 19.09 6.60 5.01
N VAL A 152 19.11 7.19 3.81
CA VAL A 152 19.77 8.48 3.54
C VAL A 152 18.92 9.35 2.64
N THR A 153 19.01 10.67 2.81
CA THR A 153 18.32 11.64 1.96
C THR A 153 19.20 12.07 0.79
N LEU A 154 18.66 12.09 -0.42
CA LEU A 154 19.33 12.66 -1.57
C LEU A 154 19.26 14.19 -1.58
N ASP A 155 20.23 14.82 -2.22
CA ASP A 155 20.25 16.28 -2.35
C ASP A 155 19.05 16.80 -3.16
N ASP A 156 18.56 17.99 -2.81
CA ASP A 156 17.49 18.68 -3.52
C ASP A 156 17.79 20.18 -3.71
N PRO A 157 18.00 20.65 -4.95
CA PRO A 157 18.06 19.90 -6.20
C PRO A 157 19.45 19.28 -6.46
N GLY A 158 19.51 18.23 -7.28
CA GLY A 158 20.78 17.67 -7.78
C GLY A 158 21.19 16.32 -7.19
N GLY A 159 20.34 15.71 -6.37
CA GLY A 159 20.57 14.38 -5.81
C GLY A 159 20.59 13.24 -6.84
N VAL A 160 20.09 13.44 -8.07
CA VAL A 160 20.00 12.41 -9.10
C VAL A 160 20.41 12.94 -10.46
N SER A 161 21.33 12.23 -11.13
CA SER A 161 21.69 12.42 -12.54
C SER A 161 21.68 11.09 -13.28
N TRP A 162 21.06 11.04 -14.46
CA TRP A 162 20.89 9.79 -15.22
C TRP A 162 21.80 9.70 -16.44
N ALA A 163 22.44 8.55 -16.62
CA ALA A 163 23.10 8.11 -17.83
C ALA A 163 22.53 6.74 -18.26
N GLY A 164 21.47 6.78 -19.09
CA GLY A 164 20.66 5.58 -19.35
C GLY A 164 19.97 5.12 -18.06
N ASN A 165 20.17 3.85 -17.69
CA ASN A 165 19.63 3.26 -16.46
C ASN A 165 20.54 3.41 -15.24
N VAL A 166 21.73 4.01 -15.40
CA VAL A 166 22.62 4.31 -14.28
C VAL A 166 22.25 5.68 -13.74
N ALA A 167 21.91 5.74 -12.45
CA ALA A 167 21.68 6.96 -11.71
C ALA A 167 22.90 7.22 -10.80
N THR A 168 23.55 8.37 -11.00
CA THR A 168 24.48 8.92 -10.02
C THR A 168 23.66 9.59 -8.93
N LEU A 169 23.78 9.07 -7.71
CA LEU A 169 23.04 9.51 -6.52
C LEU A 169 23.96 10.33 -5.63
N THR A 170 23.57 11.55 -5.30
CA THR A 170 24.32 12.45 -4.41
C THR A 170 23.54 12.65 -3.12
N ILE A 171 24.17 12.33 -2.00
CA ILE A 171 23.59 12.48 -0.66
C ILE A 171 23.53 13.97 -0.31
N ALA A 172 22.45 14.36 0.37
CA ALA A 172 22.24 15.75 0.82
C ALA A 172 23.44 16.26 1.64
N ALA A 173 23.69 17.57 1.55
CA ALA A 173 24.84 18.20 2.19
C ALA A 173 24.92 17.85 3.70
N ALA A 174 26.13 17.53 4.16
CA ALA A 174 26.47 17.01 5.51
C ALA A 174 26.13 15.52 5.78
N GLY A 175 25.54 14.80 4.82
CA GLY A 175 25.37 13.35 4.90
C GLY A 175 26.53 12.56 4.25
N THR A 176 26.82 11.39 4.81
CA THR A 176 27.58 10.31 4.16
C THR A 176 26.86 9.01 4.41
N VAL A 177 27.06 8.03 3.53
CA VAL A 177 26.62 6.66 3.82
C VAL A 177 27.57 6.08 4.85
N ILE A 178 27.07 5.68 6.02
CA ILE A 178 27.87 5.25 7.17
C ILE A 178 28.45 3.85 6.92
N ASN A 179 27.64 2.93 6.39
CA ASN A 179 28.05 1.56 6.16
C ASN A 179 28.75 1.38 4.80
N SER A 180 29.56 0.33 4.67
CA SER A 180 30.11 -0.08 3.38
C SER A 180 29.16 -1.06 2.72
N TYR A 181 28.93 -0.89 1.41
CA TYR A 181 27.97 -1.69 0.66
C TYR A 181 28.60 -2.25 -0.63
N PRO A 182 28.59 -3.58 -0.83
CA PRO A 182 29.13 -4.20 -2.05
C PRO A 182 28.11 -4.24 -3.20
N ILE A 183 28.57 -4.12 -4.44
CA ILE A 183 27.71 -4.18 -5.64
C ILE A 183 26.90 -5.48 -5.78
N THR A 184 27.39 -6.58 -5.17
CA THR A 184 26.84 -7.92 -5.42
C THR A 184 25.55 -8.21 -4.67
N THR A 185 25.28 -7.50 -3.57
CA THR A 185 24.15 -7.81 -2.68
C THR A 185 23.30 -6.60 -2.33
N THR A 186 23.78 -5.38 -2.58
CA THR A 186 23.06 -4.18 -2.15
C THR A 186 21.92 -3.79 -3.10
N ILE A 187 20.73 -3.67 -2.52
CA ILE A 187 19.56 -3.05 -3.13
C ILE A 187 19.55 -1.56 -2.76
N VAL A 188 19.18 -0.73 -3.73
CA VAL A 188 18.91 0.70 -3.54
C VAL A 188 17.46 0.95 -3.90
N ALA A 189 16.65 1.52 -3.00
CA ALA A 189 15.24 1.79 -3.28
C ALA A 189 14.85 3.22 -2.87
N SER A 190 14.06 3.91 -3.69
CA SER A 190 13.36 5.13 -3.28
C SER A 190 12.21 4.74 -2.34
N THR A 191 12.07 5.46 -1.23
CA THR A 191 11.00 5.24 -0.26
C THR A 191 9.82 6.20 -0.49
N LEU A 192 8.61 5.68 -0.35
CA LEU A 192 7.40 6.49 -0.24
C LEU A 192 7.15 6.81 1.24
N ASP A 193 7.02 8.08 1.56
CA ASP A 193 6.53 8.52 2.86
C ASP A 193 5.00 8.55 2.84
N LEU A 194 4.39 7.75 3.70
CA LEU A 194 2.93 7.68 3.91
C LEU A 194 2.50 8.41 5.18
N ALA A 195 3.43 9.11 5.84
CA ALA A 195 3.24 9.84 7.08
C ALA A 195 2.64 8.96 8.19
N ILE A 196 1.51 9.39 8.77
CA ILE A 196 0.84 8.70 9.88
C ILE A 196 -0.26 7.78 9.32
N VAL A 197 -0.30 6.53 9.78
CA VAL A 197 -1.39 5.59 9.54
C VAL A 197 -2.18 5.40 10.84
N ASN A 198 -3.26 6.16 10.95
CA ASN A 198 -4.19 6.15 12.06
C ASN A 198 -5.60 6.50 11.57
N ALA A 199 -6.64 5.97 12.23
CA ALA A 199 -8.00 6.42 11.98
C ALA A 199 -8.22 7.82 12.57
N THR A 200 -8.90 8.70 11.84
CA THR A 200 -9.19 10.07 12.28
C THR A 200 -10.61 10.49 11.94
N THR A 201 -11.04 11.63 12.49
CA THR A 201 -12.30 12.28 12.17
C THR A 201 -12.10 13.76 11.99
N ASP A 202 -12.89 14.38 11.13
CA ASP A 202 -12.97 15.83 11.01
C ASP A 202 -14.36 16.28 10.50
N ALA A 203 -14.45 17.54 10.06
CA ALA A 203 -15.64 18.13 9.44
C ALA A 203 -16.94 18.03 10.28
N TRP A 204 -16.84 18.09 11.61
CA TRP A 204 -18.03 18.10 12.47
C TRP A 204 -18.87 19.36 12.27
N VAL A 205 -20.14 19.17 11.93
CA VAL A 205 -21.11 20.25 11.70
C VAL A 205 -22.47 19.85 12.26
N GLU A 206 -23.11 20.80 12.93
CA GLU A 206 -24.40 20.65 13.57
C GLU A 206 -25.40 21.64 12.99
N THR A 207 -26.68 21.34 13.12
CA THR A 207 -27.76 22.23 12.66
C THR A 207 -28.77 22.50 13.77
N GLY A 208 -29.41 23.66 13.69
CA GLY A 208 -30.42 24.07 14.67
C GLY A 208 -29.80 24.58 15.97
N SER A 209 -30.41 24.21 17.10
CA SER A 209 -30.00 24.64 18.45
C SER A 209 -29.50 23.49 19.33
N GLY A 210 -29.30 22.32 18.73
CA GLY A 210 -28.62 21.20 19.37
C GLY A 210 -27.12 21.44 19.35
N THR A 211 -26.42 20.92 20.34
CA THR A 211 -24.95 21.02 20.44
C THR A 211 -24.35 19.69 20.85
N TYR A 212 -23.08 19.48 20.53
CA TYR A 212 -22.25 18.39 21.03
C TYR A 212 -20.89 18.95 21.47
N ASP A 213 -20.33 18.49 22.58
CA ASP A 213 -19.01 18.89 23.04
C ASP A 213 -17.92 17.96 22.46
N GLU A 214 -17.39 18.32 21.28
CA GLU A 214 -16.34 17.58 20.58
C GLU A 214 -14.98 17.71 21.26
N THR A 215 -14.80 18.68 22.17
CA THR A 215 -13.54 18.91 22.87
C THR A 215 -13.37 17.93 24.02
N THR A 216 -14.41 17.78 24.85
CA THR A 216 -14.38 16.88 26.01
C THR A 216 -14.74 15.44 25.60
N TYR A 217 -15.63 15.28 24.62
CA TYR A 217 -16.16 13.99 24.20
C TYR A 217 -16.01 13.78 22.68
N PRO A 218 -14.78 13.85 22.12
CA PRO A 218 -14.57 13.71 20.69
C PRO A 218 -15.13 12.39 20.16
N VAL A 219 -15.50 12.38 18.87
CA VAL A 219 -15.84 11.13 18.18
C VAL A 219 -14.66 10.18 18.27
N VAL A 220 -14.89 8.99 18.84
CA VAL A 220 -13.84 7.98 18.96
C VAL A 220 -13.86 7.11 17.71
N VAL A 221 -12.69 6.91 17.12
CA VAL A 221 -12.47 6.04 15.96
C VAL A 221 -11.56 4.88 16.30
N TYR A 222 -11.59 3.86 15.44
CA TYR A 222 -10.93 2.58 15.66
C TYR A 222 -10.18 2.18 14.41
N ASN A 223 -8.87 1.95 14.53
CA ASN A 223 -8.00 1.53 13.42
C ASN A 223 -8.56 0.34 12.61
N ALA A 224 -9.05 -0.68 13.31
CA ALA A 224 -9.63 -1.86 12.69
C ALA A 224 -11.00 -1.63 12.03
N GLY A 225 -11.86 -0.77 12.60
CA GLY A 225 -13.28 -0.67 12.24
C GLY A 225 -13.68 0.59 11.47
N THR A 226 -12.93 1.68 11.58
CA THR A 226 -13.26 2.94 10.90
C THR A 226 -13.06 2.81 9.40
N VAL A 227 -14.00 3.37 8.64
CA VAL A 227 -14.03 3.38 7.18
C VAL A 227 -13.91 4.79 6.65
N GLU A 228 -13.48 4.95 5.40
CA GLU A 228 -13.49 6.24 4.73
C GLU A 228 -14.94 6.60 4.34
N ASP A 229 -15.60 7.51 5.06
CA ASP A 229 -16.99 7.87 4.75
C ASP A 229 -17.40 9.21 5.36
N SER A 230 -18.47 9.78 4.81
CA SER A 230 -19.16 10.96 5.32
C SER A 230 -20.47 10.55 5.96
N TRP A 231 -20.62 10.87 7.25
CA TRP A 231 -21.75 10.43 8.08
C TRP A 231 -22.77 11.53 8.25
N THR A 232 -24.04 11.13 8.31
CA THR A 232 -25.16 12.01 8.67
C THR A 232 -25.99 11.34 9.73
N LEU A 233 -26.07 11.97 10.90
CA LEU A 233 -27.09 11.72 11.90
C LEU A 233 -28.28 12.61 11.60
N THR A 234 -29.49 12.06 11.52
CA THR A 234 -30.73 12.83 11.38
C THR A 234 -31.64 12.55 12.56
N PHE A 235 -31.95 13.60 13.34
CA PHE A 235 -32.85 13.53 14.47
C PHE A 235 -34.29 13.21 14.03
N THR A 236 -34.86 12.17 14.61
CA THR A 236 -36.24 11.71 14.38
C THR A 236 -37.19 12.11 15.52
N SER A 237 -36.64 12.61 16.63
CA SER A 237 -37.34 13.27 17.74
C SER A 237 -36.38 14.26 18.40
N SER A 238 -36.75 14.82 19.57
CA SER A 238 -35.82 15.63 20.37
C SER A 238 -34.70 14.83 21.05
N THR A 239 -34.78 13.49 21.03
CA THR A 239 -33.83 12.62 21.73
C THR A 239 -33.33 11.44 20.91
N ALA A 240 -33.97 11.12 19.78
CA ALA A 240 -33.62 9.98 18.93
C ALA A 240 -33.13 10.45 17.57
N PHE A 241 -32.18 9.71 16.98
CA PHE A 241 -31.61 9.98 15.67
C PHE A 241 -31.34 8.68 14.91
N SER A 242 -31.27 8.78 13.57
CA SER A 242 -30.83 7.72 12.66
C SER A 242 -29.50 8.10 12.02
N VAL A 243 -28.66 7.12 11.66
CA VAL A 243 -27.31 7.38 11.17
C VAL A 243 -27.05 6.65 9.86
N SER A 244 -26.54 7.36 8.87
CA SER A 244 -26.14 6.80 7.58
C SER A 244 -24.84 7.41 7.06
N GLY A 245 -23.96 6.56 6.53
CA GLY A 245 -22.79 6.98 5.74
C GLY A 245 -23.14 7.12 4.26
N THR A 246 -22.43 7.97 3.54
CA THR A 246 -22.60 8.19 2.09
C THR A 246 -22.31 6.92 1.29
N SER A 247 -21.28 6.17 1.69
CA SER A 247 -20.88 4.91 1.05
C SER A 247 -21.40 3.68 1.80
N THR A 248 -21.43 3.74 3.13
CA THR A 248 -21.81 2.62 4.01
C THR A 248 -23.33 2.44 4.06
N GLY A 249 -24.10 3.50 3.86
CA GLY A 249 -25.53 3.51 4.08
C GLY A 249 -25.90 3.52 5.57
N SER A 250 -27.12 3.13 5.89
CA SER A 250 -27.66 3.16 7.26
C SER A 250 -26.91 2.20 8.19
N VAL A 251 -26.42 2.71 9.32
CA VAL A 251 -25.73 1.93 10.38
C VAL A 251 -26.53 1.84 11.67
N GLY A 252 -27.78 2.31 11.65
CA GLY A 252 -28.74 2.15 12.75
C GLY A 252 -29.26 3.46 13.29
N ALA A 253 -29.84 3.39 14.49
CA ALA A 253 -30.43 4.52 15.19
C ALA A 253 -29.93 4.56 16.63
N GLY A 254 -29.86 5.75 17.21
CA GLY A 254 -29.37 6.01 18.55
C GLY A 254 -30.23 7.05 19.28
N THR A 255 -29.82 7.35 20.51
CA THR A 255 -30.46 8.37 21.33
C THR A 255 -29.41 9.22 22.02
N VAL A 256 -29.76 10.45 22.40
CA VAL A 256 -28.86 11.33 23.18
C VAL A 256 -28.56 10.81 24.59
N SER A 257 -29.31 9.81 25.07
CA SER A 257 -29.21 9.25 26.43
C SER A 257 -28.39 7.95 26.51
N ALA A 258 -27.75 7.52 25.42
CA ALA A 258 -26.90 6.34 25.40
C ALA A 258 -25.77 6.52 24.37
N ASP A 259 -24.64 5.87 24.63
CA ASP A 259 -23.54 5.82 23.67
C ASP A 259 -24.04 5.19 22.36
N PHE A 260 -23.68 5.80 21.24
CA PHE A 260 -23.97 5.25 19.91
C PHE A 260 -22.68 4.76 19.28
N GLN A 261 -22.61 3.45 19.04
CA GLN A 261 -21.40 2.78 18.60
C GLN A 261 -21.75 1.67 17.59
N PRO A 262 -21.94 2.01 16.30
CA PRO A 262 -22.36 1.05 15.29
C PRO A 262 -21.25 0.03 14.97
N ALA A 263 -21.58 -1.25 15.07
CA ALA A 263 -20.65 -2.36 14.85
C ALA A 263 -20.17 -2.44 13.40
N ASN A 264 -18.88 -2.77 13.22
CA ASN A 264 -18.27 -3.09 11.95
C ASN A 264 -17.31 -4.28 12.10
N GLY A 265 -17.78 -5.47 11.75
CA GLY A 265 -17.03 -6.71 11.98
C GLY A 265 -16.77 -6.96 13.46
N SER A 266 -15.51 -7.10 13.85
CA SER A 266 -15.06 -7.25 15.25
C SER A 266 -14.74 -5.92 15.95
N SER A 267 -14.99 -4.79 15.29
CA SER A 267 -14.76 -3.44 15.80
C SER A 267 -15.99 -2.55 15.53
N TYR A 268 -15.82 -1.24 15.44
CA TYR A 268 -16.90 -0.26 15.27
C TYR A 268 -16.51 0.80 14.24
N HIS A 269 -17.49 1.42 13.58
CA HIS A 269 -17.20 2.53 12.67
C HIS A 269 -16.65 3.75 13.42
N PHE A 270 -17.31 4.09 14.53
CA PHE A 270 -16.97 5.18 15.45
C PHE A 270 -17.79 5.02 16.75
N LYS A 271 -17.55 5.85 17.76
CA LYS A 271 -18.39 6.02 18.95
C LYS A 271 -18.71 7.51 19.14
N ILE A 272 -19.98 7.79 19.39
CA ILE A 272 -20.47 9.06 19.91
C ILE A 272 -20.86 8.85 21.37
N ASP A 273 -20.31 9.66 22.27
CA ASP A 273 -20.53 9.53 23.71
C ASP A 273 -21.82 10.23 24.13
N THR A 274 -22.60 9.60 25.01
CA THR A 274 -23.85 10.19 25.50
C THR A 274 -23.65 11.51 26.22
N LEU A 275 -22.47 11.74 26.82
CA LEU A 275 -22.21 12.94 27.62
C LEU A 275 -21.88 14.18 26.78
N GLY A 276 -21.59 14.00 25.48
CA GLY A 276 -21.32 15.12 24.59
C GLY A 276 -22.60 15.91 24.24
N TRP A 277 -23.77 15.29 24.30
CA TRP A 277 -25.02 15.93 23.86
C TRP A 277 -25.47 17.08 24.76
N GLY A 278 -25.80 18.20 24.12
CA GLY A 278 -26.39 19.38 24.76
C GLY A 278 -27.42 20.07 23.87
N GLY A 279 -27.84 21.26 24.31
CA GLY A 279 -28.77 22.09 23.55
C GLY A 279 -30.18 21.49 23.43
N SER A 280 -30.87 21.83 22.33
CA SER A 280 -32.23 21.36 22.04
C SER A 280 -32.34 20.87 20.60
N TRP A 281 -32.62 19.58 20.45
CA TRP A 281 -32.78 18.93 19.15
C TRP A 281 -34.24 18.87 18.72
N THR A 282 -34.47 18.96 17.42
CA THR A 282 -35.78 18.81 16.79
C THR A 282 -35.71 17.86 15.61
N ILE A 283 -36.87 17.30 15.24
CA ILE A 283 -36.98 16.42 14.08
C ILE A 283 -36.42 17.14 12.84
N GLY A 284 -35.53 16.47 12.12
CA GLY A 284 -34.88 16.98 10.92
C GLY A 284 -33.55 17.70 11.16
N ASN A 285 -33.17 17.99 12.41
CA ASN A 285 -31.81 18.45 12.68
C ASN A 285 -30.81 17.35 12.34
N THR A 286 -29.65 17.75 11.84
CA THR A 286 -28.55 16.87 11.49
C THR A 286 -27.26 17.20 12.22
N VAL A 287 -26.45 16.16 12.38
CA VAL A 287 -25.01 16.24 12.64
C VAL A 287 -24.30 15.52 11.49
N THR A 288 -23.26 16.13 10.93
CA THR A 288 -22.42 15.53 9.90
C THR A 288 -20.96 15.58 10.30
N PHE A 289 -20.20 14.55 9.94
CA PHE A 289 -18.75 14.48 10.13
C PHE A 289 -18.15 13.45 9.17
N ASP A 290 -16.87 13.57 8.92
CA ASP A 290 -16.12 12.64 8.08
C ASP A 290 -15.26 11.72 8.96
N THR A 291 -15.11 10.48 8.53
CA THR A 291 -14.15 9.55 9.12
C THR A 291 -13.13 9.13 8.08
N HIS A 292 -11.87 9.09 8.51
CA HIS A 292 -10.78 8.55 7.71
C HIS A 292 -10.29 7.24 8.30
N HIS A 293 -10.18 6.22 7.44
CA HIS A 293 -9.70 4.91 7.88
C HIS A 293 -8.19 4.91 8.17
N SER A 294 -7.73 3.93 8.95
CA SER A 294 -6.31 3.75 9.25
C SER A 294 -5.58 3.02 8.11
N ALA A 295 -5.72 3.51 6.88
CA ALA A 295 -5.09 2.91 5.72
C ALA A 295 -4.56 3.94 4.71
N LYS A 296 -3.55 3.53 3.94
CA LYS A 296 -2.92 4.33 2.88
C LYS A 296 -2.91 3.56 1.58
N ALA A 297 -3.36 4.22 0.51
CA ALA A 297 -3.45 3.63 -0.81
C ALA A 297 -2.07 3.58 -1.49
N LEU A 298 -1.74 2.42 -2.05
CA LEU A 298 -0.49 2.17 -2.75
C LEU A 298 -0.79 1.57 -4.13
N TRP A 299 -0.39 2.30 -5.16
CA TRP A 299 -0.31 1.80 -6.51
C TRP A 299 0.99 1.06 -6.75
N ILE A 300 0.89 -0.05 -7.46
CA ILE A 300 2.01 -0.84 -7.95
C ILE A 300 1.86 -0.93 -9.46
N LYS A 301 2.92 -0.55 -10.18
CA LYS A 301 3.03 -0.65 -11.63
C LYS A 301 4.05 -1.74 -11.97
N GLU A 302 3.58 -2.86 -12.48
CA GLU A 302 4.39 -3.94 -13.07
C GLU A 302 4.66 -3.61 -14.53
N VAL A 303 5.93 -3.65 -14.93
CA VAL A 303 6.34 -3.47 -16.32
C VAL A 303 7.16 -4.68 -16.74
N VAL A 304 6.69 -5.35 -17.79
CA VAL A 304 7.36 -6.46 -18.45
C VAL A 304 7.77 -5.97 -19.85
N PRO A 305 9.07 -5.79 -20.11
CA PRO A 305 9.55 -5.44 -21.45
C PRO A 305 9.16 -6.51 -22.49
N ALA A 306 9.03 -6.09 -23.75
CA ALA A 306 8.77 -7.03 -24.84
C ALA A 306 9.93 -8.03 -25.00
N ALA A 307 9.59 -9.25 -25.40
CA ALA A 307 10.52 -10.38 -25.50
C ALA A 307 11.20 -10.76 -24.17
N SER A 308 10.53 -10.54 -23.03
CA SER A 308 11.08 -10.95 -21.72
C SER A 308 11.09 -12.47 -21.53
N ASP A 309 12.17 -12.98 -20.97
CA ASP A 309 12.30 -14.41 -20.64
C ASP A 309 11.35 -14.83 -19.51
N SER A 310 11.04 -16.13 -19.46
CA SER A 310 10.24 -16.69 -18.36
C SER A 310 11.14 -16.89 -17.17
N TYR A 311 10.73 -16.42 -16.00
CA TYR A 311 11.47 -16.66 -14.77
C TYR A 311 10.62 -17.40 -13.75
N THR A 312 11.17 -18.50 -13.24
CA THR A 312 10.52 -19.23 -12.14
C THR A 312 10.88 -18.56 -10.83
N ASN A 313 9.88 -18.34 -9.97
CA ASN A 313 10.05 -17.68 -8.67
C ASN A 313 10.39 -16.18 -8.78
N ASN A 314 9.74 -15.49 -9.73
CA ASN A 314 9.70 -14.03 -9.72
C ASN A 314 8.82 -13.56 -8.56
N ASN A 315 9.42 -12.96 -7.53
CA ASN A 315 8.74 -12.68 -6.27
C ASN A 315 9.21 -11.34 -5.68
N PRO A 316 8.83 -10.21 -6.29
CA PRO A 316 9.15 -8.90 -5.74
C PRO A 316 8.47 -8.69 -4.38
N ARG A 317 9.06 -7.85 -3.55
CA ARG A 317 8.63 -7.59 -2.18
C ARG A 317 8.56 -6.10 -1.93
N ILE A 318 7.43 -5.68 -1.37
CA ILE A 318 7.24 -4.35 -0.81
C ILE A 318 7.34 -4.48 0.70
N ASP A 319 8.21 -3.68 1.30
CA ASP A 319 8.44 -3.64 2.74
C ASP A 319 7.95 -2.32 3.32
N VAL A 320 7.69 -2.36 4.62
CA VAL A 320 7.09 -1.25 5.38
C VAL A 320 7.93 -1.01 6.61
N TYR A 321 8.15 0.25 6.91
CA TYR A 321 8.67 0.77 8.17
C TYR A 321 7.64 1.68 8.81
N GLY A 322 7.65 1.74 10.14
CA GLY A 322 6.95 2.76 10.91
C GLY A 322 7.21 2.56 12.39
N GLU A 323 6.94 3.60 13.17
CA GLU A 323 7.17 3.60 14.62
C GLU A 323 5.86 3.73 15.39
N SER A 324 5.65 2.84 16.37
CA SER A 324 4.65 3.08 17.41
C SER A 324 5.19 4.13 18.37
N GLY A 325 4.40 5.12 18.77
CA GLY A 325 4.83 6.23 19.67
C GLY A 325 5.27 5.84 21.09
N ASP A 326 5.44 4.55 21.41
CA ASP A 326 6.13 4.06 22.61
C ASP A 326 7.58 3.71 22.21
N SER A 327 8.55 4.07 23.05
CA SER A 327 10.02 4.00 22.86
C SER A 327 10.65 2.61 22.63
N VAL A 328 9.89 1.67 22.07
CA VAL A 328 10.34 0.37 21.58
C VAL A 328 10.02 0.31 20.10
N SER A 329 11.04 0.57 19.28
CA SER A 329 11.03 0.38 17.82
C SER A 329 10.66 -1.07 17.50
N SER A 330 9.38 -1.29 17.25
CA SER A 330 8.86 -2.55 16.74
C SER A 330 8.79 -2.43 15.23
N SER A 331 9.92 -2.69 14.57
CA SER A 331 9.98 -2.78 13.11
C SER A 331 9.08 -3.92 12.65
N SER A 332 7.92 -3.54 12.13
CA SER A 332 6.92 -4.46 11.63
C SER A 332 7.03 -4.53 10.12
N SER A 333 7.90 -5.41 9.61
CA SER A 333 8.00 -5.68 8.18
C SER A 333 6.90 -6.66 7.77
N CYS A 334 5.90 -6.18 7.03
CA CYS A 334 4.98 -7.05 6.32
C CYS A 334 5.32 -7.04 4.83
N SER A 335 5.70 -8.20 4.32
CA SER A 335 6.15 -8.37 2.95
C SER A 335 5.01 -8.92 2.12
N SER A 336 4.42 -8.18 1.17
CA SER A 336 3.50 -8.80 0.20
C SER A 336 4.31 -9.31 -0.98
N SER A 337 4.38 -10.63 -1.15
CA SER A 337 5.11 -11.26 -2.25
C SER A 337 4.10 -11.94 -3.17
N SER A 338 4.03 -11.48 -4.43
CA SER A 338 3.16 -12.05 -5.47
C SER A 338 4.05 -12.82 -6.41
N SER A 339 4.09 -14.15 -6.29
CA SER A 339 4.83 -14.97 -7.22
C SER A 339 3.98 -15.29 -8.45
N SER A 340 4.43 -14.85 -9.63
CA SER A 340 3.95 -15.37 -10.91
C SER A 340 4.81 -16.59 -11.28
N SER A 341 4.17 -17.72 -11.58
CA SER A 341 4.84 -18.92 -12.12
C SER A 341 4.14 -19.35 -13.39
N SER A 342 4.87 -19.38 -14.50
CA SER A 342 4.41 -19.99 -15.76
C SER A 342 4.75 -21.48 -15.75
N LEU A 343 3.75 -22.34 -15.99
CA LEU A 343 3.97 -23.74 -16.30
C LEU A 343 4.69 -23.82 -17.66
N SER A 344 5.78 -24.58 -17.74
CA SER A 344 6.36 -24.96 -19.03
C SER A 344 5.34 -25.81 -19.78
N SER A 345 5.01 -25.42 -21.01
CA SER A 345 4.28 -26.30 -21.92
C SER A 345 5.18 -27.49 -22.22
N SER A 346 4.87 -28.67 -21.68
CA SER A 346 5.42 -29.93 -22.14
C SER A 346 5.10 -30.04 -23.63
N SER A 347 6.12 -30.04 -24.47
CA SER A 347 5.99 -30.45 -25.86
C SER A 347 5.60 -31.92 -25.90
N GLU A 348 4.32 -32.22 -26.10
CA GLU A 348 3.93 -33.54 -26.59
C GLU A 348 4.49 -33.68 -28.00
N SER A 349 5.65 -34.31 -28.11
CA SER A 349 6.20 -34.78 -29.37
C SER A 349 5.24 -35.82 -29.94
N SER A 350 4.52 -35.41 -30.97
CA SER A 350 3.68 -36.29 -31.78
C SER A 350 4.58 -37.35 -32.43
N SER A 351 4.64 -38.54 -31.85
CA SER A 351 5.25 -39.71 -32.48
C SER A 351 4.15 -40.50 -33.18
N SER A 352 3.90 -40.12 -34.43
CA SER A 352 3.06 -40.87 -35.37
C SER A 352 3.93 -41.87 -36.15
N SER A 353 3.76 -43.17 -35.89
CA SER A 353 4.02 -44.33 -36.79
C SER A 353 4.07 -45.60 -35.92
N SER A 354 3.49 -46.76 -36.21
CA SER A 354 2.73 -47.28 -37.35
C SER A 354 2.18 -48.63 -36.86
N VAL A 355 0.86 -48.87 -36.97
CA VAL A 355 0.27 -50.18 -36.65
C VAL A 355 0.54 -51.12 -37.82
N SER A 356 1.46 -52.07 -37.64
CA SER A 356 1.65 -53.19 -38.57
C SER A 356 0.64 -54.29 -38.23
N SER A 357 -0.29 -54.52 -39.16
CA SER A 357 -1.15 -55.68 -39.21
C SER A 357 -0.34 -56.94 -39.55
N SER A 358 -0.41 -57.98 -38.72
CA SER A 358 -0.03 -59.34 -39.10
C SER A 358 -1.18 -60.30 -38.82
N SER A 359 -1.94 -60.57 -39.88
CA SER A 359 -2.78 -61.76 -40.02
C SER A 359 -1.91 -62.89 -40.58
N THR A 360 -1.77 -64.00 -39.85
CA THR A 360 -1.73 -65.33 -40.50
C THR A 360 -2.09 -66.45 -39.53
N SER A 361 -3.11 -67.18 -39.94
CA SER A 361 -3.54 -68.51 -39.54
C SER A 361 -2.47 -69.57 -39.69
N SER A 362 -2.41 -70.51 -38.73
CA SER A 362 -2.41 -71.98 -38.91
C SER A 362 -2.57 -72.64 -37.54
#